data_AF-A0A3B1DUG9-F1
#
_entry.id   AF-A0A3B1DUG9-F1
#
_cell.length_a   1.000
_cell.length_b   1.000
_cell.length_c   1.000
_cell.angle_alpha   90.00
_cell.angle_beta   90.00
_cell.angle_gamma   90.00
#
_symmetry.space_group_name_H-M   'P 1'
#
loop_
_entity.id
_entity.type
_entity.pdbx_description
1 polymer ?
#
loop_
_entity_poly.entity_id
_entity_poly.type
_entity_poly.pdbx_seq_one_letter_code
_entity_poly.pdbx_strand_id
1 'polypeptide(L)'
;MAAALEAIFGPRVSNEELAKHRARYLAPAYILTVARILLLISIFLPYWHMELRAPQYPDGLYVTAYVNRLTGDVKEIDGLNHYIGMRPLEDAAKLERMLSITALISLVLLVEGALYVHSRWALLLTLPSILFPPIFLIDLYLWLNHFGQNLDPTAPLSNAIEPF
;
A
#
# COMPACT_ATOMS: atom_id res chain seq x y z
N MET A 1 -5.61 -30.69 -24.28
CA MET A 1 -5.29 -30.29 -22.88
C MET A 1 -3.79 -30.10 -22.68
N ALA A 2 -2.94 -31.06 -23.06
CA ALA A 2 -1.47 -30.96 -22.92
C ALA A 2 -0.85 -29.74 -23.63
N ALA A 3 -1.19 -29.48 -24.91
CA ALA A 3 -0.64 -28.36 -25.67
C ALA A 3 -1.00 -26.97 -25.09
N ALA A 4 -2.16 -26.84 -24.42
CA ALA A 4 -2.57 -25.58 -23.79
C ALA A 4 -1.80 -25.32 -22.49
N LEU A 5 -1.52 -26.37 -21.71
CA LEU A 5 -0.67 -26.27 -20.52
C LEU A 5 0.77 -25.96 -20.89
N GLU A 6 1.29 -26.57 -21.95
CA GLU A 6 2.63 -26.31 -22.45
C GLU A 6 2.78 -24.88 -23.01
N ALA A 7 1.74 -24.31 -23.63
CA ALA A 7 1.76 -22.92 -24.06
C ALA A 7 1.76 -21.90 -22.89
N ILE A 8 1.31 -22.31 -21.69
CA ILE A 8 1.24 -21.44 -20.50
C ILE A 8 2.48 -21.61 -19.61
N PHE A 9 2.94 -22.85 -19.43
CA PHE A 9 4.01 -23.20 -18.48
C PHE A 9 5.30 -23.68 -19.14
N GLY A 10 5.29 -23.98 -20.44
CA GLY A 10 6.46 -24.45 -21.18
C GLY A 10 7.58 -23.41 -21.27
N PRO A 11 8.81 -23.84 -21.62
CA PRO A 11 9.97 -22.97 -21.67
C PRO A 11 9.81 -21.84 -22.70
N ARG A 12 10.09 -20.59 -22.30
CA ARG A 12 9.95 -19.40 -23.17
C ARG A 12 10.84 -19.43 -24.42
N VAL A 13 11.97 -20.14 -24.36
CA VAL A 13 12.99 -20.19 -25.40
C VAL A 13 13.78 -21.50 -25.29
N SER A 14 14.41 -21.92 -26.39
CA SER A 14 15.34 -23.05 -26.37
C SER A 14 16.55 -22.74 -25.48
N ASN A 15 17.18 -23.79 -24.94
CA ASN A 15 18.35 -23.65 -24.06
C ASN A 15 19.53 -22.91 -24.74
N GLU A 16 19.68 -23.05 -26.06
CA GLU A 16 20.71 -22.37 -26.84
C GLU A 16 20.47 -20.86 -26.95
N GLU A 17 19.23 -20.44 -27.20
CA GLU A 17 18.86 -19.01 -27.25
C GLU A 17 18.93 -18.36 -25.86
N LEU A 18 18.54 -19.10 -24.83
CA LEU A 18 18.70 -18.65 -23.44
C LEU A 18 20.17 -18.43 -23.08
N ALA A 19 21.08 -19.29 -23.56
CA ALA A 19 22.53 -19.13 -23.32
C ALA A 19 23.08 -17.87 -24.01
N LYS A 20 22.64 -17.58 -25.24
CA LYS A 20 23.06 -16.40 -26.02
C LYS A 20 22.52 -15.08 -25.47
N HIS A 21 21.29 -15.05 -24.97
CA HIS A 21 20.61 -13.83 -24.52
C HIS A 21 20.13 -13.90 -23.06
N ARG A 22 20.93 -14.55 -22.21
CA ARG A 22 20.60 -14.83 -20.81
C ARG A 22 20.07 -13.62 -20.04
N ALA A 23 20.71 -12.46 -20.19
CA ALA A 23 20.29 -11.22 -19.51
C ALA A 23 18.86 -10.80 -19.89
N ARG A 24 18.49 -10.90 -21.17
CA ARG A 24 17.16 -10.51 -21.66
C ARG A 24 16.06 -11.43 -21.11
N TYR A 25 16.33 -12.72 -21.00
CA TYR A 25 15.34 -13.70 -20.57
C TYR A 25 15.24 -13.85 -19.05
N LEU A 26 16.33 -13.58 -18.31
CA LEU A 26 16.32 -13.60 -16.85
C LEU A 26 15.90 -12.27 -16.22
N ALA A 27 16.04 -11.13 -16.91
CA ALA A 27 15.70 -9.82 -16.35
C ALA A 27 14.26 -9.74 -15.80
N PRO A 28 13.21 -10.22 -16.51
CA PRO A 28 11.84 -10.18 -15.97
C PRO A 28 11.71 -11.01 -14.69
N ALA A 29 12.29 -12.21 -14.66
CA ALA A 29 12.23 -13.08 -13.48
C ALA A 29 12.96 -12.44 -12.28
N TYR A 30 14.10 -11.79 -12.53
CA TYR A 30 14.83 -11.06 -11.50
C TYR A 30 14.03 -9.87 -10.98
N ILE A 31 13.46 -9.04 -11.87
CA ILE A 31 12.64 -7.88 -11.49
C ILE A 31 11.43 -8.32 -10.66
N LEU A 32 10.72 -9.37 -11.08
CA LEU A 32 9.57 -9.90 -10.33
C LEU A 32 9.99 -10.48 -8.98
N THR A 33 11.15 -11.13 -8.91
CA THR A 33 11.73 -11.63 -7.65
C THR A 33 12.07 -10.50 -6.70
N VAL A 34 12.65 -9.40 -7.20
CA VAL A 34 12.93 -8.21 -6.38
C VAL A 34 11.62 -7.55 -5.96
N ALA A 35 10.64 -7.42 -6.85
CA ALA A 35 9.35 -6.80 -6.56
C ALA A 35 8.59 -7.53 -5.43
N ARG A 36 8.52 -8.87 -5.46
CA ARG A 36 7.89 -9.63 -4.36
C ARG A 36 8.61 -9.43 -3.02
N ILE A 37 9.94 -9.33 -3.03
CA ILE A 37 10.73 -9.11 -1.80
C ILE A 37 10.46 -7.71 -1.26
N LEU A 38 10.42 -6.69 -2.13
CA LEU A 38 10.09 -5.33 -1.74
C LEU A 38 8.68 -5.21 -1.16
N LEU A 39 7.69 -5.91 -1.73
CA LEU A 39 6.33 -5.98 -1.16
C LEU A 39 6.30 -6.62 0.24
N LEU A 40 7.11 -7.66 0.48
CA LEU A 40 7.22 -8.26 1.81
C LEU A 40 7.88 -7.30 2.81
N ILE A 41 8.95 -6.62 2.39
CA ILE A 41 9.65 -5.65 3.23
C ILE A 41 8.74 -4.46 3.54
N SER A 42 7.92 -4.02 2.58
CA SER A 42 7.07 -2.83 2.76
C SER A 42 6.12 -2.96 3.93
N ILE A 43 5.64 -4.16 4.27
CA ILE A 43 4.77 -4.43 5.45
C ILE A 43 5.36 -3.84 6.74
N PHE A 44 6.68 -3.81 6.86
CA PHE A 44 7.40 -3.35 8.04
C PHE A 44 7.83 -1.88 7.97
N LEU A 45 7.58 -1.20 6.84
CA LEU A 45 7.95 0.18 6.63
C LEU A 45 6.76 1.12 6.83
N PRO A 46 7.00 2.37 7.24
CA PRO A 46 5.94 3.37 7.34
C PRO A 46 5.46 3.77 5.93
N TYR A 47 4.14 3.89 5.77
CA TYR A 47 3.51 4.31 4.53
C TYR A 47 3.23 5.82 4.53
N TRP A 48 2.92 6.35 5.71
CA TRP A 48 2.66 7.77 5.90
C TRP A 48 3.07 8.20 7.31
N HIS A 49 3.53 9.43 7.44
CA HIS A 49 3.98 10.01 8.70
C HIS A 49 3.53 11.46 8.76
N MET A 50 3.02 11.86 9.91
CA MET A 50 2.61 13.23 10.22
C MET A 50 3.24 13.65 11.53
N GLU A 51 3.78 14.87 11.54
CA GLU A 51 4.31 15.52 12.73
C GLU A 51 3.52 16.82 12.95
N LEU A 52 2.95 16.97 14.15
CA LEU A 52 2.26 18.16 14.59
C LEU A 52 3.18 18.92 15.55
N ARG A 53 3.46 20.18 15.19
CA ARG A 53 4.25 21.08 16.03
C ARG A 53 3.37 22.19 16.57
N ALA A 54 3.34 22.31 17.88
CA ALA A 54 2.59 23.36 18.56
C ALA A 54 3.37 23.87 19.78
N PRO A 55 3.23 25.14 20.18
CA PRO A 55 3.88 25.68 21.38
C PRO A 55 3.58 24.88 22.66
N GLN A 56 2.41 24.25 22.74
CA GLN A 56 1.96 23.44 23.87
C GLN A 56 2.61 22.04 23.92
N TYR A 57 3.18 21.58 22.81
CA TYR A 57 3.87 20.29 22.68
C TYR A 57 5.32 20.54 22.23
N PRO A 58 6.24 20.86 23.17
CA PRO A 58 7.62 21.21 22.84
C PRO A 58 8.37 20.12 22.08
N ASP A 59 8.06 18.86 22.38
CA ASP A 59 8.63 17.67 21.73
C ASP A 59 7.90 17.29 20.43
N GLY A 60 6.82 18.00 20.09
CA GLY A 60 5.91 17.65 19.00
C GLY A 60 5.00 16.46 19.31
N LEU A 61 4.04 16.21 18.44
CA LEU A 61 3.27 14.97 18.40
C LEU A 61 3.45 14.33 17.04
N TYR A 62 3.47 13.01 16.96
CA TYR A 62 3.56 12.34 15.67
C TYR A 62 2.66 11.13 15.56
N VAL A 63 2.20 10.88 14.33
CA VAL A 63 1.49 9.66 13.96
C VAL A 63 2.16 9.06 12.74
N THR A 64 2.46 7.77 12.84
CA THR A 64 3.02 6.98 11.76
C THR A 64 2.05 5.87 11.39
N ALA A 65 1.58 5.91 10.15
CA ALA A 65 0.74 4.87 9.57
C ALA A 65 1.61 3.81 8.88
N TYR A 66 1.45 2.57 9.34
CA TYR A 66 1.83 1.37 8.61
C TYR A 66 0.61 0.83 7.89
N VAL A 67 0.82 -0.09 6.94
CA VAL A 67 -0.27 -0.66 6.14
C VAL A 67 -1.40 -1.28 6.99
N ASN A 68 -1.08 -1.76 8.20
CA ASN A 68 -2.02 -2.47 9.07
C ASN A 68 -2.30 -1.80 10.43
N ARG A 69 -1.62 -0.70 10.77
CA ARG A 69 -1.72 -0.08 12.10
C ARG A 69 -1.27 1.38 12.10
N LEU A 70 -1.76 2.12 13.09
CA LEU A 70 -1.24 3.45 13.45
C LEU A 70 -0.35 3.34 14.69
N THR A 71 0.66 4.19 14.79
CA THR A 71 1.62 4.24 15.91
C THR A 71 2.01 5.68 16.23
N GLY A 72 2.61 5.91 17.41
CA GLY A 72 2.92 7.25 17.91
C GLY A 72 1.83 7.77 18.85
N ASP A 73 1.61 9.07 18.85
CA ASP A 73 0.76 9.81 19.79
C ASP A 73 -0.72 9.82 19.35
N VAL A 74 -1.21 8.72 18.78
CA VAL A 74 -2.55 8.60 18.18
C VAL A 74 -3.65 9.05 19.14
N LYS A 75 -3.57 8.61 20.40
CA LYS A 75 -4.57 8.95 21.43
C LYS A 75 -4.60 10.45 21.76
N GLU A 76 -3.43 11.08 21.80
CA GLU A 76 -3.33 12.51 22.10
C GLU A 76 -3.87 13.34 20.93
N ILE A 77 -3.47 12.98 19.71
CA ILE A 77 -3.99 13.62 18.49
C ILE A 77 -5.50 13.41 18.35
N ASP A 78 -6.03 12.22 18.66
CA ASP A 78 -7.48 11.98 18.66
C ASP A 78 -8.21 12.85 19.71
N GLY A 79 -7.59 13.08 20.87
CA GLY A 79 -8.08 14.02 21.87
C GLY A 79 -8.15 15.46 21.34
N LEU A 80 -7.14 15.89 20.59
CA LEU A 80 -7.14 17.20 19.93
C LEU A 80 -8.18 17.28 18.80
N ASN A 81 -8.28 16.23 17.99
CA ASN A 81 -9.25 16.10 16.90
C ASN A 81 -10.68 16.24 17.39
N HIS A 82 -11.00 15.68 18.56
CA HIS A 82 -12.31 15.81 19.18
C HIS A 82 -12.72 17.28 19.38
N TYR A 83 -11.80 18.17 19.76
CA TYR A 83 -12.11 19.59 19.96
C TYR A 83 -12.45 20.32 18.67
N ILE A 84 -11.82 19.94 17.55
CA ILE A 84 -12.06 20.54 16.23
C ILE A 84 -13.14 19.81 15.43
N GLY A 85 -13.76 18.77 16.01
CA GLY A 85 -14.82 18.00 15.37
C GLY A 85 -14.31 16.97 14.35
N MET A 86 -13.02 16.68 14.33
CA MET A 86 -12.46 15.64 13.47
C MET A 86 -12.68 14.26 14.10
N ARG A 87 -13.00 13.27 13.27
CA ARG A 87 -13.19 11.88 13.72
C ARG A 87 -11.87 11.25 14.19
N PRO A 88 -11.93 10.22 15.05
CA PRO A 88 -10.74 9.48 15.46
C PRO A 88 -9.98 8.90 14.27
N LEU A 89 -8.65 9.01 14.28
CA LEU A 89 -7.78 8.52 13.21
C LEU A 89 -7.89 7.00 13.03
N GLU A 90 -8.21 6.27 14.10
CA GLU A 90 -8.47 4.83 14.03
C GLU A 90 -9.70 4.45 13.20
N ASP A 91 -10.65 5.38 12.98
CA ASP A 91 -11.81 5.11 12.13
C ASP A 91 -11.50 5.27 10.64
N ALA A 92 -10.43 5.99 10.27
CA ALA A 92 -9.98 6.07 8.89
C ALA A 92 -9.53 4.70 8.41
N ALA A 93 -9.79 4.33 7.16
CA ALA A 93 -9.22 3.15 6.47
C ALA A 93 -9.25 1.83 7.27
N LYS A 94 -10.24 1.63 8.16
CA LYS A 94 -10.24 0.51 9.13
C LYS A 94 -10.32 -0.85 8.43
N LEU A 95 -11.15 -0.96 7.38
CA LEU A 95 -11.30 -2.21 6.63
C LEU A 95 -10.05 -2.50 5.80
N GLU A 96 -9.48 -1.48 5.19
CA GLU A 96 -8.26 -1.51 4.39
C GLU A 96 -7.08 -1.96 5.26
N ARG A 97 -6.91 -1.36 6.44
CA ARG A 97 -5.88 -1.78 7.41
C ARG A 97 -6.09 -3.22 7.88
N MET A 98 -7.32 -3.62 8.16
CA MET A 98 -7.64 -5.00 8.57
C MET A 98 -7.30 -6.03 7.48
N LEU A 99 -7.59 -5.72 6.22
CA LEU A 99 -7.34 -6.63 5.08
C LEU A 99 -5.95 -6.48 4.47
N SER A 100 -5.19 -5.46 4.85
CA SER A 100 -3.91 -5.07 4.24
C SER A 100 -2.89 -6.20 4.15
N ILE A 101 -2.68 -6.95 5.23
CA ILE A 101 -1.70 -8.04 5.27
C ILE A 101 -2.12 -9.15 4.30
N THR A 102 -3.39 -9.57 4.36
CA THR A 102 -3.92 -10.58 3.44
C THR A 102 -3.84 -10.11 1.98
N ALA A 103 -4.14 -8.83 1.72
CA ALA A 103 -4.02 -8.24 0.39
C ALA A 103 -2.57 -8.25 -0.11
N LEU A 104 -1.61 -7.79 0.70
CA LEU A 104 -0.19 -7.76 0.33
C LEU A 104 0.39 -9.17 0.12
N ILE A 105 0.05 -10.14 0.98
CA ILE A 105 0.45 -11.54 0.78
C ILE A 105 -0.15 -12.08 -0.52
N SER A 106 -1.39 -11.74 -0.84
CA SER A 106 -2.01 -12.13 -2.11
C SER A 106 -1.26 -11.52 -3.30
N LEU A 107 -0.86 -10.25 -3.23
CA LEU A 107 -0.04 -9.60 -4.27
C LEU A 107 1.32 -10.30 -4.44
N VAL A 108 1.97 -10.68 -3.35
CA VAL A 108 3.23 -11.45 -3.37
C VAL A 108 3.03 -12.79 -4.08
N LEU A 109 1.96 -13.53 -3.75
CA LEU A 109 1.66 -14.82 -4.39
C LEU A 109 1.30 -14.68 -5.87
N LEU A 110 0.63 -13.59 -6.27
CA LEU A 110 0.33 -13.32 -7.67
C LEU A 110 1.61 -13.03 -8.47
N VAL A 111 2.53 -12.22 -7.92
CA VAL A 111 3.85 -11.95 -8.52
C VAL A 111 4.67 -13.24 -8.60
N GLU A 112 4.60 -14.09 -7.58
CA GLU A 112 5.24 -15.41 -7.59
C GLU A 112 4.69 -16.29 -8.70
N GLY A 113 3.36 -16.39 -8.81
CA GLY A 113 2.71 -17.15 -9.88
C GLY A 113 3.11 -16.67 -11.27
N ALA A 114 3.32 -15.36 -11.45
CA ALA A 114 3.75 -14.78 -12.72
C ALA A 114 5.15 -15.26 -13.18
N LEU A 115 6.00 -15.75 -12.28
CA LEU A 115 7.30 -16.35 -12.63
C LEU A 115 7.13 -17.66 -13.42
N TYR A 116 6.06 -18.41 -13.12
CA TYR A 116 5.78 -19.70 -13.75
C TYR A 116 4.91 -19.59 -15.00
N VAL A 117 4.28 -18.43 -15.20
CA VAL A 117 3.43 -18.17 -16.38
C VAL A 117 4.25 -17.51 -17.48
N HIS A 118 4.35 -18.18 -18.61
CA HIS A 118 5.16 -17.76 -19.75
C HIS A 118 4.35 -17.13 -20.90
N SER A 119 3.14 -16.64 -20.59
CA SER A 119 2.19 -16.06 -21.55
C SER A 119 1.72 -14.66 -21.11
N ARG A 120 0.87 -14.01 -21.93
CA ARG A 120 0.24 -12.70 -21.61
C ARG A 120 -0.50 -12.67 -20.27
N TRP A 121 -0.91 -13.82 -19.75
CA TRP A 121 -1.56 -13.94 -18.44
C TRP A 121 -0.65 -13.56 -17.27
N ALA A 122 0.67 -13.65 -17.44
CA ALA A 122 1.62 -13.17 -16.43
C ALA A 122 1.44 -11.67 -16.16
N LEU A 123 1.12 -10.88 -17.18
CA LEU A 123 0.84 -9.45 -17.02
C LEU A 123 -0.37 -9.24 -16.11
N LEU A 124 -1.46 -9.98 -16.31
CA LEU A 124 -2.66 -9.86 -15.49
C LEU A 124 -2.42 -10.24 -14.02
N LEU A 125 -1.54 -11.21 -13.77
CA LEU A 125 -1.13 -11.57 -12.41
C LEU A 125 -0.32 -10.44 -11.74
N THR A 126 0.55 -9.77 -12.49
CA THR A 126 1.38 -8.67 -11.95
C THR A 126 0.65 -7.32 -11.86
N LEU A 127 -0.43 -7.14 -12.62
CA LEU A 127 -1.12 -5.87 -12.75
C LEU A 127 -1.64 -5.32 -11.41
N PRO A 128 -2.27 -6.11 -10.51
CA PRO A 128 -2.67 -5.63 -9.19
C PRO A 128 -1.51 -5.04 -8.38
N SER A 129 -0.32 -5.65 -8.44
CA SER A 129 0.87 -5.17 -7.74
C SER A 129 1.42 -3.86 -8.31
N ILE A 130 1.26 -3.64 -9.62
CA ILE A 130 1.62 -2.38 -10.30
C ILE A 130 0.63 -1.27 -9.92
N LEU A 131 -0.66 -1.61 -9.81
CA LEU A 131 -1.72 -0.65 -9.47
C LEU A 131 -1.78 -0.32 -7.98
N PHE A 132 -1.19 -1.14 -7.11
CA PHE A 132 -1.25 -0.94 -5.67
C PHE A 132 -0.73 0.45 -5.21
N PRO A 133 0.47 0.94 -5.61
CA PRO A 133 0.94 2.25 -5.18
C PRO A 133 0.03 3.43 -5.58
N PRO A 134 -0.42 3.60 -6.83
CA PRO A 134 -1.32 4.71 -7.17
C PRO A 134 -2.70 4.57 -6.52
N ILE A 135 -3.24 3.34 -6.38
CA ILE A 135 -4.50 3.14 -5.65
C ILE A 135 -4.35 3.57 -4.19
N PHE A 136 -3.25 3.20 -3.53
CA PHE A 136 -2.99 3.61 -2.15
C PHE A 136 -2.91 5.14 -2.00
N LEU A 137 -2.24 5.84 -2.91
CA LEU A 137 -2.16 7.30 -2.85
C LEU A 137 -3.51 7.98 -3.04
N ILE A 138 -4.35 7.44 -3.94
CA ILE A 138 -5.72 7.93 -4.14
C ILE A 138 -6.55 7.68 -2.89
N ASP A 139 -6.49 6.47 -2.33
CA ASP A 139 -7.21 6.11 -1.10
C ASP A 139 -6.80 6.99 0.09
N LEU A 140 -5.50 7.17 0.29
CA LEU A 140 -4.95 8.07 1.31
C LEU A 140 -5.46 9.50 1.14
N TYR A 141 -5.44 10.03 -0.08
CA TYR A 141 -5.97 11.37 -0.38
C TYR A 141 -7.46 11.47 -0.04
N LEU A 142 -8.26 10.46 -0.41
CA LEU A 142 -9.70 10.45 -0.11
C LEU A 142 -9.97 10.42 1.39
N TRP A 143 -9.21 9.65 2.18
CA TRP A 143 -9.34 9.63 3.64
C TRP A 143 -8.96 10.96 4.27
N LEU A 144 -7.82 11.54 3.87
CA LEU A 144 -7.38 12.85 4.38
C LEU A 144 -8.40 13.95 4.06
N ASN A 145 -8.87 14.00 2.82
CA ASN A 145 -9.89 14.97 2.40
C ASN A 145 -11.22 14.74 3.12
N HIS A 146 -11.65 13.49 3.30
CA HIS A 146 -12.89 13.17 4.02
C HIS A 146 -12.82 13.60 5.50
N PHE A 147 -11.67 13.45 6.14
CA PHE A 147 -11.47 13.86 7.52
C PHE A 147 -11.32 15.37 7.68
N GLY A 148 -10.68 16.05 6.72
CA GLY A 148 -10.54 17.51 6.71
C GLY A 148 -11.85 18.24 6.38
N GLN A 149 -12.69 17.69 5.50
CA GLN A 149 -13.91 18.35 5.03
C GLN A 149 -15.15 18.08 5.90
N ASN A 150 -15.17 17.01 6.69
CA ASN A 150 -16.35 16.58 7.45
C ASN A 150 -16.12 16.71 8.96
N LEU A 151 -15.93 17.95 9.41
CA LEU A 151 -15.82 18.30 10.82
C LEU A 151 -17.21 18.44 11.45
N ASP A 152 -17.37 18.01 12.70
CA ASP A 152 -18.59 18.20 13.46
C ASP A 152 -18.79 19.69 13.79
N PRO A 153 -19.88 20.34 13.30
CA PRO A 153 -20.11 21.76 13.54
C PRO A 153 -20.41 22.08 15.01
N THR A 154 -20.76 21.08 15.81
CA THR A 154 -21.08 21.23 17.24
C THR A 154 -19.88 21.05 18.16
N ALA A 155 -18.69 20.77 17.60
CA ALA A 155 -17.48 20.57 18.37
C ALA A 155 -17.06 21.84 19.14
N PRO A 156 -16.39 21.70 20.31
CA PRO A 156 -16.06 22.83 21.17
C PRO A 156 -15.30 23.98 20.49
N LEU A 157 -14.44 23.65 19.53
CA LEU A 157 -13.62 24.60 18.76
C LEU A 157 -13.95 24.57 17.26
N SER A 158 -15.17 24.20 16.87
CA SER A 158 -15.58 24.13 15.45
C SER A 158 -15.44 25.47 14.71
N ASN A 159 -15.58 26.60 15.40
CA ASN A 159 -15.41 27.93 14.82
C ASN A 159 -13.94 28.38 14.67
N ALA A 160 -12.98 27.60 15.17
CA ALA A 160 -11.57 27.97 15.17
C ALA A 160 -10.84 27.56 13.88
N ILE A 161 -11.39 26.59 13.14
CA ILE A 161 -10.77 26.00 11.95
C ILE A 161 -11.83 25.81 10.86
N GLU A 162 -11.48 26.20 9.63
CA GLU A 162 -12.28 25.90 8.45
C GLU A 162 -11.94 24.51 7.91
N PRO A 163 -12.91 23.80 7.30
CA PRO A 163 -12.63 22.54 6.61
C PRO A 163 -11.58 22.71 5.51
N PHE A 164 -10.65 21.76 5.38
CA PHE A 164 -9.48 21.83 4.49
C PHE A 164 -9.24 20.55 3.69
#